data_AF-A0A6G3XTY9-F1
#
_entry.id   AF-A0A6G3XTY9-F1
#
_cell.length_a   1.000
_cell.length_b   1.000
_cell.length_c   1.000
_cell.angle_alpha   90.00
_cell.angle_beta   90.00
_cell.angle_gamma   90.00
#
_symmetry.space_group_name_H-M   'P 1'
#
loop_
_entity.id
_entity.type
_entity.pdbx_description
1 polymer ?
#
loop_
_entity_poly.entity_id
_entity_poly.type
_entity_poly.pdbx_seq_one_letter_code
_entity_poly.pdbx_strand_id
1 'polypeptide(L)'
;SAARHREETGRNLFDDVVAREEEDGSRVVLATDHWTAFVPYAAHWPYEVHLYPRRRVPDLRELDDRARTEFPQVYLELLRRFDR
;
A
#
# COMPACT_ATOMS: atom_id res chain seq x y z
N SER A 1 -1.58 -15.10 -10.71
CA SER A 1 -2.57 -14.90 -9.61
C SER A 1 -1.82 -14.98 -8.29
N ALA A 2 -2.33 -14.35 -7.23
CA ALA A 2 -1.66 -14.38 -5.92
C ALA A 2 -1.44 -15.81 -5.39
N ALA A 3 -2.38 -16.73 -5.64
CA ALA A 3 -2.24 -18.14 -5.28
C ALA A 3 -1.04 -18.82 -5.98
N ARG A 4 -0.91 -18.63 -7.30
CA ARG A 4 0.18 -19.20 -8.09
C ARG A 4 1.55 -18.62 -7.69
N HIS A 5 1.64 -17.31 -7.46
CA HIS A 5 2.87 -16.67 -7.01
C HIS A 5 3.33 -17.23 -5.66
N ARG A 6 2.38 -17.47 -4.74
CA ARG A 6 2.65 -18.11 -3.45
C ARG A 6 3.12 -19.56 -3.61
N GLU A 7 2.53 -20.31 -4.53
CA GLU A 7 2.94 -21.69 -4.84
C GLU A 7 4.35 -21.75 -5.45
N GLU A 8 4.71 -20.79 -6.31
CA GLU A 8 5.99 -20.75 -7.02
C GLU A 8 7.14 -20.18 -6.16
N THR A 9 6.87 -19.15 -5.35
CA THR A 9 7.92 -18.41 -4.62
C THR A 9 7.89 -18.60 -3.11
N GLY A 10 6.81 -19.18 -2.57
CA GLY A 10 6.53 -19.23 -1.14
C GLY A 10 6.17 -17.87 -0.50
N ARG A 11 6.21 -16.77 -1.28
CA ARG A 11 6.01 -15.39 -0.80
C ARG A 11 4.66 -14.83 -1.21
N ASN A 12 4.24 -13.76 -0.53
CA ASN A 12 3.03 -13.05 -0.88
C ASN A 12 3.33 -12.05 -2.01
N LEU A 13 2.53 -12.11 -3.08
CA LEU A 13 2.69 -11.21 -4.22
C LEU A 13 2.57 -9.73 -3.84
N PHE A 14 1.65 -9.39 -2.93
CA PHE A 14 1.43 -8.00 -2.53
C PHE A 14 2.58 -7.47 -1.68
N ASP A 15 3.15 -8.29 -0.81
CA ASP A 15 4.34 -7.92 -0.03
C ASP A 15 5.52 -7.64 -0.96
N ASP A 16 5.73 -8.49 -1.98
CA ASP A 16 6.79 -8.30 -2.97
C ASP A 16 6.56 -7.03 -3.83
N VAL A 17 5.31 -6.69 -4.14
CA VAL A 17 4.95 -5.45 -4.86
C VAL A 17 5.22 -4.23 -3.99
N VAL A 18 4.74 -4.22 -2.74
CA VAL A 18 4.97 -3.10 -1.81
C VAL A 18 6.47 -2.90 -1.58
N ALA A 19 7.23 -3.99 -1.34
CA ALA A 19 8.68 -3.90 -1.16
C ALA A 19 9.38 -3.29 -2.37
N ARG A 20 9.01 -3.72 -3.59
CA ARG A 20 9.58 -3.17 -4.83
C ARG A 20 9.25 -1.69 -5.01
N GLU A 21 8.02 -1.28 -4.72
CA GLU A 21 7.60 0.13 -4.87
C GLU A 21 8.23 1.01 -3.78
N GLU A 22 8.44 0.48 -2.57
CA GLU A 22 9.22 1.14 -1.51
C GLU A 22 10.71 1.26 -1.87
N GLU A 23 11.31 0.25 -2.51
CA GLU A 23 12.70 0.28 -2.98
C GLU A 23 12.91 1.27 -4.13
N ASP A 24 11.97 1.31 -5.09
CA ASP A 24 12.05 2.23 -6.23
C ASP A 24 11.80 3.68 -5.81
N GLY A 25 10.85 3.91 -4.89
CA GLY A 25 10.56 5.21 -4.29
C GLY A 25 10.00 6.27 -5.25
N SER A 26 10.13 6.08 -6.57
CA SER A 26 9.79 7.06 -7.60
C SER A 26 8.29 7.33 -7.73
N ARG A 27 7.46 6.38 -7.28
CA ARG A 27 5.99 6.41 -7.37
C ARG A 27 5.29 6.48 -6.02
N VAL A 28 6.06 6.64 -4.94
CA VAL A 28 5.52 6.79 -3.59
C VAL A 28 4.94 8.19 -3.44
N VAL A 29 3.63 8.25 -3.21
CA VAL A 29 2.92 9.51 -2.97
C VAL A 29 3.04 9.88 -1.49
N LEU A 30 2.86 8.90 -0.60
CA LEU A 30 2.94 9.11 0.85
C LEU A 30 3.52 7.86 1.50
N ALA A 31 4.48 8.03 2.39
CA ALA A 31 4.98 6.97 3.26
C ALA A 31 4.95 7.46 4.70
N THR A 32 4.44 6.63 5.59
CA THR A 32 4.35 6.85 7.03
C THR A 32 4.92 5.64 7.77
N ASP A 33 4.81 5.63 9.10
CA ASP A 33 5.31 4.53 9.92
C ASP A 33 4.50 3.23 9.70
N HIS A 34 3.19 3.33 9.45
CA HIS A 34 2.34 2.15 9.27
C HIS A 34 1.72 2.00 7.89
N TRP A 35 1.72 3.04 7.06
CA TRP A 35 1.08 3.05 5.75
C TRP A 35 1.99 3.55 4.63
N THR A 36 1.85 2.93 3.47
CA THR A 36 2.51 3.36 2.23
C THR A 36 1.46 3.50 1.13
N ALA A 37 1.49 4.65 0.45
CA ALA A 37 0.62 4.97 -0.66
C ALA A 37 1.46 5.27 -1.90
N PHE A 38 1.18 4.56 -2.98
CA PHE A 38 1.95 4.68 -4.22
C PHE A 38 1.04 4.52 -5.45
N VAL A 39 1.51 5.04 -6.59
CA VAL A 39 0.88 4.78 -7.89
C VAL A 39 1.44 3.47 -8.41
N PRO A 40 0.62 2.42 -8.59
CA PRO A 40 1.13 1.12 -9.01
C PRO A 40 1.82 1.22 -10.36
N TYR A 41 2.86 0.39 -10.58
CA TYR A 41 3.52 0.36 -11.89
C TYR A 41 2.54 0.18 -13.06
N ALA A 42 1.53 -0.67 -12.84
CA ALA A 42 0.47 -1.01 -13.79
C ALA A 42 -0.85 -0.27 -13.51
N ALA A 43 -0.79 1.05 -13.24
CA ALA A 43 -1.99 1.87 -13.12
C ALA A 43 -2.81 1.84 -14.42
N HIS A 44 -4.12 1.59 -14.31
CA HIS A 44 -5.06 1.59 -15.43
C HIS A 44 -5.82 2.92 -15.56
N TRP A 45 -5.82 3.75 -14.51
CA TRP A 45 -6.47 5.07 -14.49
C TRP A 45 -5.45 6.20 -14.38
N PRO A 46 -5.75 7.41 -14.90
CA PRO A 46 -4.87 8.56 -14.77
C PRO A 46 -4.57 8.96 -13.31
N TYR A 47 -5.53 8.72 -12.43
CA TYR A 47 -5.44 8.98 -10.99
C TYR A 47 -5.75 7.69 -10.23
N GLU A 48 -4.72 6.87 -10.03
CA GLU A 48 -4.80 5.64 -9.26
C GLU A 48 -3.71 5.63 -8.19
N VAL A 49 -4.11 5.50 -6.93
CA VAL A 49 -3.19 5.32 -5.81
C VAL A 49 -3.65 4.13 -5.01
N HIS A 50 -2.71 3.24 -4.71
CA HIS A 50 -2.97 2.13 -3.81
C HIS A 50 -2.39 2.46 -2.44
N LEU A 51 -3.19 2.22 -1.41
CA LEU A 51 -2.82 2.39 -0.01
C LEU A 51 -2.68 1.01 0.64
N TYR A 52 -1.47 0.69 1.10
CA TYR A 52 -1.15 -0.58 1.75
C TYR A 52 -0.59 -0.36 3.16
N PRO A 53 -0.92 -1.25 4.11
CA PRO A 53 -0.24 -1.26 5.40
C PRO A 53 1.17 -1.83 5.22
N ARG A 54 2.16 -1.23 5.87
CA ARG A 54 3.57 -1.69 5.82
C ARG A 54 3.77 -3.03 6.52
N ARG A 55 2.90 -3.32 7.51
CA ARG A 55 2.82 -4.63 8.15
C ARG A 55 1.69 -5.43 7.51
N ARG A 56 2.02 -6.64 7.05
CA ARG A 56 1.01 -7.55 6.51
C ARG A 56 -0.05 -7.87 7.55
N VAL A 57 -1.30 -7.56 7.21
CA VAL A 57 -2.49 -7.94 7.97
C VAL A 57 -3.49 -8.63 7.04
N PRO A 58 -4.26 -9.62 7.52
CA PRO A 58 -5.23 -10.33 6.68
C PRO A 58 -6.49 -9.49 6.38
N ASP A 59 -6.89 -8.63 7.31
CA ASP A 59 -8.01 -7.70 7.14
C ASP A 59 -7.89 -6.47 8.05
N LEU A 60 -8.76 -5.48 7.84
CA LEU A 60 -8.72 -4.20 8.56
C LEU A 60 -8.96 -4.33 10.09
N ARG A 61 -9.56 -5.43 10.57
CA ARG A 61 -9.82 -5.66 12.00
C ARG A 61 -8.57 -6.13 12.73
N GLU A 62 -7.63 -6.72 12.01
CA GLU A 62 -6.34 -7.20 12.52
C GLU A 62 -5.25 -6.11 12.46
N LEU A 63 -5.61 -4.88 12.11
CA LEU A 63 -4.73 -3.72 12.26
C LEU A 63 -4.43 -3.50 13.75
N ASP A 64 -3.17 -3.20 14.06
CA ASP A 64 -2.84 -2.71 15.39
C ASP A 64 -3.43 -1.32 15.64
N ASP A 65 -3.53 -0.93 16.90
CA ASP A 65 -4.12 0.34 17.30
C ASP A 65 -3.41 1.54 16.65
N ARG A 66 -2.09 1.47 16.44
CA ARG A 66 -1.33 2.58 15.85
C ARG A 66 -1.65 2.75 14.36
N ALA A 67 -1.60 1.66 13.60
CA ALA A 67 -1.97 1.64 12.19
C ALA A 67 -3.43 2.06 12.01
N ARG A 68 -4.32 1.62 12.91
CA ARG A 68 -5.74 1.99 12.88
C ARG A 68 -5.98 3.47 13.20
N THR A 69 -5.24 4.05 14.15
CA THR A 69 -5.31 5.48 14.46
C THR A 69 -4.74 6.35 13.35
N GLU A 70 -3.67 5.90 12.68
CA GLU A 70 -3.02 6.63 11.59
C GLU A 70 -3.84 6.59 10.28
N PHE A 71 -4.60 5.52 10.05
CA PHE A 71 -5.33 5.31 8.79
C PHE A 71 -6.22 6.49 8.34
N PRO A 72 -7.11 7.07 9.18
CA PRO A 72 -7.92 8.21 8.77
C PRO A 72 -7.10 9.45 8.41
N GLN A 73 -5.95 9.64 9.06
CA GLN A 73 -5.08 10.80 8.80
C GLN A 73 -4.42 10.66 7.43
N VAL A 74 -3.87 9.48 7.14
CA VAL A 74 -3.28 9.14 5.84
C VAL A 74 -4.31 9.22 4.72
N TYR A 75 -5.50 8.65 4.95
CA TYR A 75 -6.56 8.65 3.96
C TYR A 75 -7.04 10.07 3.61
N LEU A 76 -7.24 10.93 4.61
CA LEU A 76 -7.62 12.33 4.39
C LEU A 76 -6.53 13.13 3.68
N GLU A 77 -5.26 12.89 4.01
CA GLU A 77 -4.13 13.52 3.33
C GLU A 77 -4.07 13.14 1.85
N LEU A 78 -4.30 11.86 1.53
CA LEU A 78 -4.36 11.41 0.14
C LEU A 78 -5.50 12.07 -0.64
N LEU A 79 -6.70 12.13 -0.06
CA LEU A 79 -7.83 12.80 -0.70
C LEU A 79 -7.58 14.29 -0.94
N ARG A 80 -6.94 14.99 0.01
CA ARG A 80 -6.56 16.39 -0.17
C ARG A 80 -5.55 16.61 -1.28
N ARG A 81 -4.66 15.65 -1.53
CA ARG A 81 -3.71 15.70 -2.65
C ARG A 81 -4.37 15.43 -3.99
N PHE A 82 -5.44 14.62 -4.01
CA PHE A 82 -6.24 14.44 -5.22
C PHE A 82 -7.09 15.66 -5.58
N ASP A 83 -7.51 16.44 -4.59
CA ASP A 83 -8.32 17.64 -4.78
C ASP A 83 -7.52 18.84 -5.34
N ARG A 84 -6.19 18.77 -5.34
CA ARG A 84 -5.29 19.89 -5.62
C ARG A 84 -4.54 19.74 -6.93
#